data_AF-A0AA97AIG2-F1
#
_entry.id   AF-A0AA97AIG2-F1
#
_cell.length_a   1.000
_cell.length_b   1.000
_cell.length_c   1.000
_cell.angle_alpha   90.00
_cell.angle_beta   90.00
_cell.angle_gamma   90.00
#
_symmetry.space_group_name_H-M   'P 1'
#
loop_
_entity.id
_entity.type
_entity.pdbx_description
1 polymer ?
#
loop_
_entity_poly.entity_id
_entity_poly.type
_entity_poly.pdbx_seq_one_letter_code
_entity_poly.pdbx_strand_id
1 'polypeptide(L)'
;MNRFLLAAAVMSLITFLAHLFLGGHDIVNPLLKVSELQDIPKLTAYYGWHIVTLLLFAMTCAYAYVAFVQPDVPLTVMLTSMAAACALLSIGLIVTRQLQPLDYPQWALFLPIALFGVLGLTSA
;
A
#
# COMPACT_ATOMS: atom_id res chain seq x y z
N MET A 1 17.91 16.24 0.20
CA MET A 1 16.70 15.57 -0.29
C MET A 1 17.08 14.18 -0.79
N ASN A 2 16.58 13.14 -0.13
CA ASN A 2 16.84 11.77 -0.56
C ASN A 2 15.91 11.42 -1.73
N ARG A 3 16.47 11.27 -2.94
CA ARG A 3 15.70 11.03 -4.17
C ARG A 3 15.00 9.67 -4.15
N PHE A 4 15.54 8.68 -3.46
CA PHE A 4 14.90 7.37 -3.31
C PHE A 4 13.71 7.45 -2.35
N LEU A 5 13.82 8.15 -1.23
CA LEU A 5 12.67 8.37 -0.33
C LEU A 5 11.58 9.21 -0.99
N LEU A 6 11.95 10.16 -1.85
CA LEU A 6 10.99 10.87 -2.69
C LEU A 6 10.29 9.92 -3.67
N ALA A 7 11.03 9.02 -4.32
CA ALA A 7 10.44 8.01 -5.20
C ALA A 7 9.49 7.07 -4.41
N ALA A 8 9.86 6.68 -3.18
CA ALA A 8 8.98 5.92 -2.28
C ALA A 8 7.69 6.70 -1.95
N ALA A 9 7.78 8.00 -1.69
CA ALA A 9 6.61 8.87 -1.48
C ALA A 9 5.71 8.92 -2.72
N VAL A 10 6.28 9.10 -3.91
CA VAL A 10 5.53 9.14 -5.18
C VAL A 10 4.85 7.80 -5.46
N MET A 11 5.56 6.68 -5.27
CA MET A 11 4.97 5.35 -5.45
C MET A 11 3.88 5.07 -4.42
N SER A 12 4.06 5.50 -3.16
CA SER A 12 3.01 5.43 -2.13
C SER A 12 1.79 6.25 -2.51
N LEU A 13 1.96 7.44 -3.10
CA LEU A 13 0.87 8.26 -3.60
C LEU A 13 0.12 7.57 -4.73
N ILE A 14 0.83 6.97 -5.69
CA ILE A 14 0.23 6.20 -6.78
C ILE A 14 -0.60 5.04 -6.21
N THR A 15 -0.05 4.31 -5.24
CA THR A 15 -0.74 3.21 -4.55
C THR A 15 -1.97 3.71 -3.78
N PHE A 16 -1.88 4.84 -3.09
CA PHE A 16 -3.02 5.49 -2.43
C PHE A 16 -4.14 5.84 -3.42
N LEU A 17 -3.81 6.47 -4.55
CA LEU A 17 -4.79 6.86 -5.56
C LEU A 17 -5.41 5.64 -6.25
N ALA A 18 -4.60 4.65 -6.60
CA ALA A 18 -5.06 3.39 -7.19
C ALA A 18 -5.98 2.64 -6.22
N HIS A 19 -5.62 2.58 -4.94
CA HIS A 19 -6.47 2.03 -3.90
C HIS A 19 -7.78 2.82 -3.85
N LEU A 20 -7.74 4.12 -3.55
CA LEU A 20 -8.93 4.97 -3.39
C LEU A 20 -9.93 4.87 -4.56
N PHE A 21 -9.45 4.96 -5.81
CA PHE A 21 -10.32 5.06 -6.98
C PHE A 21 -10.54 3.71 -7.68
N LEU A 22 -9.46 3.03 -8.09
CA LEU A 22 -9.57 1.82 -8.91
C LEU A 22 -10.11 0.66 -8.09
N GLY A 23 -9.53 0.36 -6.93
CA GLY A 23 -10.07 -0.73 -6.11
C GLY A 23 -11.42 -0.38 -5.48
N GLY A 24 -11.75 0.91 -5.33
CA GLY A 24 -13.11 1.33 -4.97
C GLY A 24 -14.13 0.91 -6.04
N HIS A 25 -13.81 1.18 -7.31
CA HIS A 25 -14.62 0.79 -8.45
C HIS A 25 -14.66 -0.72 -8.69
N ASP A 26 -13.49 -1.37 -8.72
CA ASP A 26 -13.34 -2.76 -9.19
C ASP A 26 -13.53 -3.81 -8.09
N ILE A 27 -13.30 -3.48 -6.82
CA ILE A 27 -13.32 -4.44 -5.71
C ILE A 27 -14.45 -4.14 -4.72
N VAL A 28 -14.48 -2.93 -4.16
CA VAL A 28 -15.41 -2.58 -3.08
C VAL A 28 -16.84 -2.50 -3.57
N ASN A 29 -17.09 -1.78 -4.67
CA ASN A 29 -18.44 -1.59 -5.18
C ASN A 29 -19.10 -2.93 -5.57
N PRO A 30 -18.43 -3.87 -6.26
CA PRO A 30 -18.97 -5.21 -6.50
C PRO A 30 -19.22 -5.99 -5.20
N LEU A 31 -18.29 -5.94 -4.24
CA LEU A 31 -18.42 -6.65 -2.96
C LEU A 31 -19.68 -6.22 -2.18
N LEU A 32 -19.97 -4.92 -2.15
CA LEU A 32 -21.15 -4.39 -1.46
C LEU A 32 -22.48 -4.80 -2.12
N LYS A 33 -22.46 -5.06 -3.43
CA LYS A 33 -23.64 -5.43 -4.22
C LYS A 33 -24.00 -6.92 -4.16
N VAL A 34 -23.16 -7.78 -3.59
CA VAL A 34 -23.42 -9.24 -3.48
C VAL A 34 -24.65 -9.50 -2.60
N SER A 35 -25.76 -9.99 -3.14
CA SER A 35 -27.02 -10.19 -2.41
C SER A 35 -26.94 -11.23 -1.30
N GLU A 36 -26.10 -12.24 -1.48
CA GLU A 36 -25.99 -13.40 -0.60
C GLU A 36 -25.14 -13.12 0.65
N LEU A 37 -24.39 -12.02 0.65
CA LEU A 37 -23.52 -11.65 1.75
C LEU A 37 -24.25 -10.73 2.73
N GLN A 38 -24.21 -11.10 4.02
CA GLN A 38 -24.81 -10.30 5.10
C GLN A 38 -24.16 -8.91 5.22
N ASP A 39 -24.91 -7.95 5.76
CA ASP A 39 -24.46 -6.55 5.86
C ASP A 39 -23.24 -6.36 6.77
N ILE A 40 -23.15 -7.10 7.89
CA ILE A 40 -22.05 -6.94 8.85
C ILE A 40 -20.68 -7.25 8.20
N PRO A 41 -20.46 -8.41 7.54
CA PRO A 41 -19.24 -8.68 6.78
C PRO A 41 -18.91 -7.62 5.73
N LYS A 42 -19.91 -7.18 4.96
CA LYS A 42 -19.74 -6.12 3.93
C LYS A 42 -19.23 -4.82 4.52
N LEU A 43 -19.91 -4.34 5.55
CA LEU A 43 -19.58 -3.08 6.21
C LEU A 43 -18.24 -3.15 6.94
N THR A 44 -17.88 -4.32 7.46
CA THR A 44 -16.57 -4.56 8.09
C THR A 44 -15.45 -4.48 7.05
N ALA A 45 -15.62 -5.13 5.90
CA ALA A 45 -14.65 -5.05 4.79
C ALA A 45 -14.56 -3.61 4.23
N TYR A 46 -15.69 -2.93 4.10
CA TYR A 46 -15.75 -1.53 3.68
C TYR A 46 -15.08 -0.56 4.65
N TYR A 47 -15.22 -0.81 5.95
CA TYR A 47 -14.52 -0.05 6.97
C TYR A 47 -13.00 -0.31 6.91
N GLY A 48 -12.59 -1.58 6.80
CA GLY A 48 -11.19 -1.98 6.62
C GLY A 48 -10.56 -1.35 5.38
N TRP A 49 -11.31 -1.25 4.29
CA TRP A 49 -10.91 -0.56 3.07
C TRP A 49 -10.54 0.91 3.31
N HIS A 50 -11.39 1.66 4.02
CA HIS A 50 -11.13 3.07 4.33
C HIS A 50 -9.97 3.28 5.32
N ILE A 51 -9.79 2.37 6.29
CA ILE A 51 -8.61 2.39 7.14
C ILE A 51 -7.34 2.29 6.29
N VAL A 52 -7.29 1.34 5.34
CA VAL A 52 -6.13 1.17 4.46
C VAL A 52 -5.89 2.42 3.62
N THR A 53 -6.96 3.04 3.08
CA THR A 53 -6.88 4.32 2.36
C THR A 53 -6.19 5.41 3.20
N LEU A 54 -6.62 5.58 4.45
CA LEU A 54 -6.05 6.58 5.36
C LEU A 54 -4.60 6.28 5.71
N LEU A 55 -4.26 5.01 5.94
CA LEU A 55 -2.88 4.59 6.23
C LEU A 55 -1.95 4.78 5.04
N LEU A 56 -2.41 4.53 3.81
CA LEU A 56 -1.64 4.79 2.59
C LEU A 56 -1.38 6.29 2.38
N PHE A 57 -2.38 7.12 2.68
CA PHE A 57 -2.20 8.58 2.65
C PHE A 57 -1.18 9.02 3.71
N ALA A 58 -1.29 8.51 4.94
CA ALA A 58 -0.34 8.79 6.00
C ALA A 58 1.08 8.32 5.65
N MET A 59 1.24 7.14 5.05
CA MET A 59 2.51 6.62 4.55
C MET A 59 3.12 7.53 3.49
N THR A 60 2.30 8.06 2.58
CA THR A 60 2.72 9.03 1.56
C THR A 60 3.27 10.30 2.19
N CYS A 61 2.52 10.88 3.14
CA CYS A 61 2.95 12.07 3.87
C CYS A 61 4.22 11.83 4.69
N ALA A 62 4.34 10.66 5.33
CA ALA A 62 5.51 10.32 6.14
C ALA A 62 6.77 10.12 5.29
N TYR A 63 6.68 9.43 4.14
CA TYR A 63 7.80 9.35 3.20
C TYR A 63 8.20 10.71 2.63
N ALA A 64 7.22 11.56 2.29
CA ALA A 64 7.48 12.92 1.84
C ALA A 64 8.19 13.74 2.95
N TYR A 65 7.73 13.62 4.19
CA TYR A 65 8.34 14.29 5.35
C TYR A 65 9.83 13.91 5.50
N VAL A 66 10.16 12.61 5.49
CA VAL A 66 11.56 12.18 5.63
C VAL A 66 12.42 12.50 4.41
N ALA A 67 11.82 12.67 3.24
CA ALA A 67 12.53 13.05 2.02
C ALA A 67 12.87 14.55 1.97
N PHE A 68 11.98 15.42 2.44
CA PHE A 68 12.07 16.87 2.29
C PHE A 68 12.43 17.64 3.56
N VAL A 69 11.90 17.22 4.72
CA VAL A 69 11.94 18.02 5.95
C VAL A 69 13.06 17.55 6.84
N GLN A 70 12.99 16.30 7.30
CA GLN A 70 13.92 15.77 8.29
C GLN A 70 14.16 14.28 8.06
N PRO A 71 15.39 13.87 7.71
CA PRO A 71 15.75 12.46 7.68
C PRO A 71 15.51 11.81 9.05
N ASP A 72 14.77 10.71 9.05
CA ASP A 72 14.44 9.93 10.26
C ASP A 72 14.56 8.45 9.92
N VAL A 73 15.63 7.82 10.41
CA VAL A 73 15.95 6.42 10.11
C VAL A 73 14.90 5.47 10.73
N PRO A 74 14.54 5.56 12.03
CA PRO A 74 13.46 4.74 12.60
C PRO A 74 12.15 4.82 11.82
N LEU A 75 11.70 6.02 11.46
CA LEU A 75 10.47 6.22 10.68
C LEU A 75 10.61 5.58 9.29
N THR A 76 11.73 5.80 8.61
CA THR A 76 11.98 5.21 7.28
C THR A 76 12.00 3.68 7.33
N VAL A 77 12.63 3.08 8.35
CA VAL A 77 12.63 1.63 8.57
C VAL A 77 11.22 1.11 8.79
N MET A 78 10.41 1.78 9.63
CA MET A 78 9.02 1.39 9.88
C MET A 78 8.18 1.40 8.59
N LEU A 79 8.23 2.49 7.82
CA LEU A 79 7.48 2.64 6.57
C LEU A 79 7.92 1.60 5.52
N THR A 80 9.24 1.37 5.42
CA THR A 80 9.82 0.40 4.47
C THR A 80 9.43 -1.01 4.82
N SER A 81 9.46 -1.34 6.10
CA SER A 81 9.08 -2.66 6.62
C SER A 81 7.59 -2.92 6.41
N MET A 82 6.74 -1.92 6.62
CA MET A 82 5.30 -2.02 6.34
C MET A 82 5.04 -2.29 4.85
N ALA A 83 5.65 -1.52 3.96
CA ALA A 83 5.51 -1.74 2.52
C ALA A 83 5.99 -3.14 2.10
N ALA A 84 7.13 -3.59 2.64
CA ALA A 84 7.64 -4.93 2.39
C ALA A 84 6.68 -6.02 2.89
N ALA A 85 6.11 -5.86 4.10
CA ALA A 85 5.14 -6.79 4.66
C ALA A 85 3.87 -6.88 3.81
N CYS A 86 3.34 -5.74 3.31
CA CYS A 86 2.21 -5.72 2.40
C CYS A 86 2.52 -6.43 1.06
N ALA A 87 3.71 -6.20 0.49
CA ALA A 87 4.14 -6.89 -0.73
C ALA A 87 4.24 -8.41 -0.52
N LEU A 88 4.89 -8.83 0.58
CA LEU A 88 5.05 -10.24 0.93
C LEU A 88 3.72 -10.92 1.24
N LEU A 89 2.78 -10.23 1.90
CA LEU A 89 1.44 -10.75 2.13
C LEU A 89 0.70 -10.99 0.80
N SER A 90 0.78 -10.04 -0.13
CA SER A 90 0.16 -10.18 -1.46
C SER A 90 0.77 -11.36 -2.24
N ILE A 91 2.10 -11.47 -2.25
CA ILE A 91 2.81 -12.61 -2.87
C ILE A 91 2.42 -13.94 -2.20
N GLY A 92 2.34 -13.96 -0.87
CA GLY A 92 1.92 -15.14 -0.11
C GLY A 92 0.51 -15.58 -0.48
N LEU A 93 -0.42 -14.65 -0.66
CA LEU A 93 -1.78 -14.95 -1.12
C LEU A 93 -1.77 -15.49 -2.56
N ILE A 94 -1.00 -14.89 -3.47
CA ILE A 94 -0.85 -15.39 -4.85
C ILE A 94 -0.38 -16.85 -4.85
N VAL A 95 0.66 -17.16 -4.09
CA VAL A 95 1.22 -18.52 -4.02
C VAL A 95 0.25 -19.49 -3.36
N THR A 96 -0.30 -19.14 -2.19
CA THR A 96 -1.17 -20.05 -1.42
C THR A 96 -2.53 -20.27 -2.05
N ARG A 97 -3.05 -19.30 -2.80
CA ARG A 97 -4.33 -19.38 -3.50
C ARG A 97 -4.19 -19.65 -5.00
N GLN A 98 -2.97 -19.87 -5.49
CA GLN A 98 -2.64 -20.15 -6.90
C GLN A 98 -3.26 -19.12 -7.86
N LEU A 99 -3.20 -17.84 -7.48
CA LEU A 99 -3.73 -16.74 -8.28
C LEU A 99 -2.78 -16.40 -9.42
N GLN A 100 -3.29 -15.82 -10.50
CA GLN A 100 -2.42 -15.17 -11.48
C GLN A 100 -1.87 -13.86 -10.89
N PRO A 101 -0.56 -13.58 -10.95
CA PRO A 101 0.04 -12.41 -10.30
C PRO A 101 -0.53 -11.06 -10.76
N LEU A 102 -1.04 -10.99 -12.00
CA LEU A 102 -1.62 -9.77 -12.57
C LEU A 102 -3.09 -9.58 -12.18
N ASP A 103 -3.81 -10.65 -11.84
CA ASP A 103 -5.18 -10.56 -11.33
C ASP A 103 -5.20 -10.05 -9.88
N TYR A 104 -4.06 -10.11 -9.17
CA TYR A 104 -3.89 -9.63 -7.80
C TYR A 104 -2.66 -8.72 -7.67
N PRO A 105 -2.65 -7.53 -8.33
CA PRO A 105 -1.43 -6.77 -8.62
C PRO A 105 -0.88 -5.94 -7.44
N GLN A 106 -1.34 -6.15 -6.22
CA GLN A 106 -0.97 -5.33 -5.06
C GLN A 106 0.53 -5.43 -4.74
N TRP A 107 1.12 -6.61 -4.92
CA TRP A 107 2.57 -6.81 -4.77
C TRP A 107 3.37 -5.84 -5.64
N ALA A 108 2.92 -5.58 -6.87
CA ALA A 108 3.60 -4.70 -7.82
C ALA A 108 3.52 -3.22 -7.43
N LEU A 109 2.55 -2.84 -6.58
CA LEU A 109 2.41 -1.49 -6.04
C LEU A 109 3.27 -1.28 -4.79
N PHE A 110 3.33 -2.27 -3.90
CA PHE A 110 4.07 -2.17 -2.64
C PHE A 110 5.55 -2.51 -2.75
N LEU A 111 5.94 -3.43 -3.65
CA LEU A 111 7.33 -3.83 -3.81
C LEU A 111 8.25 -2.65 -4.22
N PRO A 112 7.89 -1.78 -5.19
CA PRO A 112 8.71 -0.62 -5.52
C PRO A 112 8.86 0.36 -4.34
N ILE A 113 7.81 0.55 -3.53
CA ILE A 113 7.88 1.41 -2.34
C ILE A 113 8.92 0.86 -1.37
N ALA A 114 8.89 -0.45 -1.09
CA ALA A 114 9.85 -1.10 -0.22
C ALA A 114 11.29 -1.00 -0.77
N LEU A 115 11.48 -1.24 -2.07
CA LEU A 115 12.80 -1.13 -2.71
C LEU A 115 13.36 0.29 -2.62
N PHE A 116 12.56 1.31 -2.91
CA PHE A 116 12.99 2.71 -2.77
C PHE A 116 13.23 3.11 -1.31
N GLY A 117 12.44 2.58 -0.37
CA GLY A 117 12.69 2.76 1.07
C GLY A 117 14.06 2.20 1.50
N VAL A 118 14.39 0.98 1.09
CA VAL A 118 15.70 0.35 1.36
C VAL A 118 16.83 1.15 0.72
N LEU A 119 16.70 1.52 -0.56
CA LEU A 119 17.71 2.35 -1.24
C LEU A 119 17.88 3.72 -0.59
N GLY A 120 16.79 4.30 -0.08
CA GLY A 120 16.80 5.53 0.71
C GLY A 120 17.60 5.39 2.01
N LEU A 121 17.45 4.27 2.72
CA LEU A 121 18.24 3.98 3.93
C LEU A 121 19.73 3.81 3.64
N THR A 122 20.09 3.22 2.50
CA THR A 122 21.51 3.00 2.14
C THR A 122 22.18 4.19 1.45
N SER A 123 21.42 5.24 1.15
CA SER A 123 21.89 6.47 0.48
C SER A 123 21.87 7.70 1.39
N ALA A 124 21.50 7.51 2.66
CA ALA A 124 21.48 8.54 3.69
C ALA A 124 22.87 8.75 4.32
#